data_AF-A0A011TFY2-F1
#
_entry.id   AF-A0A011TFY2-F1
#
_cell.length_a   1.000
_cell.length_b   1.000
_cell.length_c   1.000
_cell.angle_alpha   90.00
_cell.angle_beta   90.00
_cell.angle_gamma   90.00
#
_symmetry.space_group_name_H-M   'P 1'
#
loop_
_entity.id
_entity.type
_entity.pdbx_description
1 polymer ?
#
loop_
_entity_poly.entity_id
_entity_poly.type
_entity_poly.pdbx_seq_one_letter_code
_entity_poly.pdbx_strand_id
1 'polypeptide(L)'
;MTEAVIVSTARNPLARSFRGAFNNTHSLVLGAHVVGNAVAGAGIDKDEVEDLVLGATFHEGPQRKNMARLCALVSQQCTAVAQQAGRFDDEIVPLATTKLVFDKATGITSQQEVMLHQDECNRPDTTIEGLEKLEPVRGPDKFITAGNASQLSDGASACVVMDATLAGKRGLQPLGIFRGFAVAGCKPDEMGIGPQLDRLEALDDTWAAMPEDWLH
;
A
#
# COMPACT_ATOMS: atom_id res chain seq x y z
N MET A 1 4.97 -3.13 -29.39
CA MET A 1 4.29 -3.44 -28.12
C MET A 1 3.41 -2.25 -27.82
N THR A 2 2.15 -2.47 -27.47
CA THR A 2 1.25 -1.42 -27.01
C THR A 2 1.69 -0.93 -25.62
N GLU A 3 1.47 0.34 -25.32
CA GLU A 3 1.85 0.89 -24.01
C GLU A 3 0.98 0.28 -22.90
N ALA A 4 1.59 -0.01 -21.75
CA ALA A 4 0.89 -0.39 -20.53
C ALA A 4 0.46 0.87 -19.78
N VAL A 5 -0.82 0.97 -19.43
CA VAL A 5 -1.40 2.14 -18.77
C VAL A 5 -2.06 1.75 -17.45
N ILE A 6 -1.95 2.65 -16.47
CA ILE A 6 -2.66 2.54 -15.20
C ILE A 6 -3.99 3.26 -15.36
N VAL A 7 -5.11 2.56 -15.15
CA VAL A 7 -6.46 3.13 -15.32
C VAL A 7 -7.21 3.33 -14.01
N SER A 8 -6.70 2.74 -12.91
CA SER A 8 -7.28 2.88 -11.58
C SER A 8 -6.27 2.49 -10.51
N THR A 9 -6.37 3.12 -9.34
CA THR A 9 -5.57 2.84 -8.15
C THR A 9 -6.45 2.90 -6.91
N ALA A 10 -6.20 2.06 -5.91
CA ALA A 10 -6.84 2.15 -4.61
C ALA A 10 -5.87 1.72 -3.51
N ARG A 11 -5.94 2.37 -2.35
CA ARG A 11 -5.21 1.96 -1.15
C ARG A 11 -6.09 2.05 0.09
N ASN A 12 -5.77 1.24 1.10
CA ASN A 12 -6.27 1.48 2.44
C ASN A 12 -5.52 2.67 3.06
N PRO A 13 -6.08 3.30 4.11
CA PRO A 13 -5.26 4.09 5.01
C PRO A 13 -4.20 3.20 5.69
N LEU A 14 -3.08 3.78 6.09
CA LEU A 14 -1.99 3.10 6.80
C LEU A 14 -2.21 3.18 8.30
N ALA A 15 -2.49 2.03 8.92
CA ALA A 15 -2.62 1.91 10.38
C ALA A 15 -1.26 1.57 11.00
N ARG A 16 -1.01 1.97 12.24
CA ARG A 16 0.21 1.54 12.97
C ARG A 16 0.10 0.06 13.32
N SER A 17 1.14 -0.73 13.06
CA SER A 17 1.09 -2.15 13.39
C SER A 17 0.90 -2.40 14.89
N PHE A 18 0.19 -3.49 15.23
CA PHE A 18 -0.15 -3.96 16.58
C PHE A 18 -1.09 -3.07 17.42
N ARG A 19 -1.08 -1.75 17.22
CA ARG A 19 -1.83 -0.78 18.05
C ARG A 19 -2.82 0.07 17.28
N GLY A 20 -2.69 0.13 15.96
CA GLY A 20 -3.56 0.86 15.06
C GLY A 20 -4.88 0.16 14.80
N ALA A 21 -5.72 0.77 13.97
CA ALA A 21 -7.04 0.24 13.64
C ALA A 21 -7.01 -1.16 13.01
N PHE A 22 -5.95 -1.49 12.26
CA PHE A 22 -5.85 -2.77 11.56
C PHE A 22 -5.21 -3.91 12.35
N ASN A 23 -4.95 -3.72 13.65
CA ASN A 23 -4.24 -4.72 14.48
C ASN A 23 -4.94 -6.08 14.64
N ASN A 24 -6.18 -6.20 14.18
CA ASN A 24 -6.96 -7.43 14.12
C ASN A 24 -7.67 -7.58 12.76
N THR A 25 -7.12 -6.94 11.73
CA THR A 25 -7.56 -7.09 10.34
C THR A 25 -6.61 -8.01 9.60
N HIS A 26 -7.13 -9.11 9.07
CA HIS A 26 -6.29 -10.03 8.32
C HIS A 26 -5.83 -9.39 6.99
N SER A 27 -4.56 -9.56 6.61
CA SER A 27 -3.99 -8.95 5.40
C SER A 27 -4.74 -9.28 4.11
N LEU A 28 -5.31 -10.49 4.03
CA LEU A 28 -6.19 -10.87 2.92
C LEU A 28 -7.42 -9.98 2.79
N VAL A 29 -7.99 -9.49 3.90
CA VAL A 29 -9.12 -8.56 3.90
C VAL A 29 -8.67 -7.19 3.39
N LEU A 30 -7.49 -6.72 3.83
CA LEU A 30 -6.89 -5.48 3.34
C LEU A 30 -6.67 -5.54 1.82
N GLY A 31 -5.97 -6.58 1.35
CA GLY A 31 -5.68 -6.78 -0.07
C GLY A 31 -6.94 -6.96 -0.91
N ALA A 32 -7.88 -7.77 -0.45
CA ALA A 32 -9.16 -7.97 -1.11
C ALA A 32 -9.96 -6.68 -1.30
N HIS A 33 -9.97 -5.84 -0.26
CA HIS A 33 -10.66 -4.57 -0.27
C HIS A 33 -10.10 -3.67 -1.36
N VAL A 34 -8.78 -3.47 -1.41
CA VAL A 34 -8.17 -2.56 -2.41
C VAL A 34 -8.23 -3.12 -3.83
N VAL A 35 -8.08 -4.43 -4.02
CA VAL A 35 -8.25 -5.06 -5.33
C VAL A 35 -9.67 -4.84 -5.87
N GLY A 36 -10.68 -5.03 -5.02
CA GLY A 36 -12.07 -4.85 -5.42
C GLY A 36 -12.38 -3.41 -5.81
N ASN A 37 -11.86 -2.45 -5.05
CA ASN A 37 -12.02 -1.03 -5.34
C ASN A 37 -11.24 -0.60 -6.59
N ALA A 38 -10.02 -1.11 -6.82
CA ALA A 38 -9.25 -0.77 -8.01
C ALA A 38 -9.94 -1.27 -9.29
N VAL A 39 -10.46 -2.51 -9.28
CA VAL A 39 -11.23 -3.07 -10.41
C VAL A 39 -12.53 -2.29 -10.64
N ALA A 40 -13.26 -1.96 -9.58
CA ALA A 40 -14.48 -1.16 -9.68
C ALA A 40 -14.22 0.25 -10.21
N GLY A 41 -13.17 0.92 -9.72
CA GLY A 41 -12.75 2.26 -10.19
C GLY A 41 -12.27 2.25 -11.64
N ALA A 42 -11.75 1.13 -12.14
CA ALA A 42 -11.42 0.97 -13.56
C ALA A 42 -12.66 0.79 -14.46
N GLY A 43 -13.84 0.55 -13.88
CA GLY A 43 -15.08 0.34 -14.63
C GLY A 43 -15.08 -0.93 -15.49
N ILE A 44 -14.32 -1.97 -15.11
CA ILE A 44 -14.23 -3.23 -15.84
C ILE A 44 -14.89 -4.38 -15.08
N ASP A 45 -15.30 -5.43 -15.80
CA ASP A 45 -15.76 -6.65 -15.14
C ASP A 45 -14.53 -7.38 -14.56
N LYS A 46 -14.69 -7.89 -13.33
CA LYS A 46 -13.66 -8.63 -12.60
C LYS A 46 -13.22 -9.91 -13.32
N ASP A 47 -14.10 -10.50 -14.14
CA ASP A 47 -13.81 -11.72 -14.89
C ASP A 47 -12.91 -11.43 -16.11
N GLU A 48 -12.67 -10.15 -16.41
CA GLU A 48 -11.71 -9.70 -17.42
C GLU A 48 -10.28 -9.56 -16.88
N VAL A 49 -10.10 -9.66 -15.56
CA VAL A 49 -8.77 -9.59 -14.95
C VAL A 49 -8.03 -10.90 -15.25
N GLU A 50 -7.00 -10.80 -16.10
CA GLU A 50 -6.22 -11.96 -16.55
C GLU A 50 -5.30 -12.52 -15.46
N ASP A 51 -4.73 -11.63 -14.63
CA ASP A 51 -3.80 -12.02 -13.57
C ASP A 51 -3.86 -11.05 -12.36
N LEU A 52 -3.49 -11.54 -11.19
CA LEU A 52 -3.33 -10.76 -9.96
C LEU A 52 -1.97 -11.05 -9.34
N VAL A 53 -1.08 -10.08 -9.44
CA VAL A 53 0.24 -10.11 -8.80
C VAL A 53 0.19 -9.34 -7.49
N LEU A 54 0.46 -10.00 -6.36
CA LEU A 54 0.53 -9.35 -5.05
C LEU A 54 1.89 -9.58 -4.39
N GLY A 55 2.54 -8.48 -4.01
CA GLY A 55 3.76 -8.50 -3.19
C GLY A 55 3.44 -8.47 -1.70
N ALA A 56 4.14 -9.30 -0.92
CA ALA A 56 4.20 -9.20 0.54
C ALA A 56 5.56 -9.68 1.05
N THR A 57 6.07 -9.00 2.07
CA THR A 57 7.38 -9.29 2.67
C THR A 57 7.27 -10.11 3.95
N PHE A 58 6.15 -10.03 4.66
CA PHE A 58 5.93 -10.72 5.93
C PHE A 58 4.68 -11.61 5.87
N HIS A 59 4.88 -12.89 5.54
CA HIS A 59 3.79 -13.85 5.37
C HIS A 59 3.44 -14.62 6.65
N GLU A 60 2.20 -14.50 7.11
CA GLU A 60 1.70 -15.23 8.27
C GLU A 60 0.51 -16.15 7.96
N GLY A 61 0.47 -17.30 8.65
CA GLY A 61 -0.67 -18.24 8.61
C GLY A 61 -1.13 -18.62 7.19
N PRO A 62 -2.42 -18.38 6.85
CA PRO A 62 -3.00 -18.81 5.58
C PRO A 62 -2.38 -18.11 4.35
N GLN A 63 -1.66 -17.00 4.52
CA GLN A 63 -1.00 -16.26 3.43
C GLN A 63 0.05 -17.11 2.69
N ARG A 64 0.67 -18.09 3.38
CA ARG A 64 1.85 -18.83 2.89
C ARG A 64 1.60 -19.72 1.67
N LYS A 65 0.34 -20.02 1.32
CA LYS A 65 0.03 -21.00 0.27
C LYS A 65 -0.25 -20.39 -1.11
N ASN A 66 -0.85 -19.21 -1.17
CA ASN A 66 -1.01 -18.37 -2.38
C ASN A 66 -1.81 -17.12 -2.00
N MET A 67 -1.14 -16.04 -1.58
CA MET A 67 -1.81 -14.83 -1.10
C MET A 67 -2.67 -14.16 -2.19
N ALA A 68 -2.18 -14.08 -3.44
CA ALA A 68 -2.92 -13.54 -4.57
C ALA A 68 -4.26 -14.25 -4.78
N ARG A 69 -4.25 -15.59 -4.81
CA ARG A 69 -5.46 -16.39 -4.99
C ARG A 69 -6.47 -16.20 -3.85
N LEU A 70 -5.99 -16.10 -2.61
CA LEU A 70 -6.84 -15.88 -1.44
C LEU A 70 -7.40 -14.46 -1.39
N CYS A 71 -6.60 -13.45 -1.72
CA CYS A 71 -7.06 -12.06 -1.86
C CYS A 71 -8.11 -11.94 -2.96
N ALA A 72 -7.92 -12.59 -4.12
CA ALA A 72 -8.93 -12.60 -5.18
C ALA A 72 -10.25 -13.19 -4.68
N LEU A 73 -10.23 -14.31 -3.96
CA LEU A 73 -11.43 -14.93 -3.39
C LEU A 73 -12.17 -13.99 -2.42
N VAL A 74 -11.44 -13.39 -1.48
CA VAL A 74 -12.02 -12.47 -0.48
C VAL A 74 -12.47 -11.17 -1.15
N SER A 75 -11.76 -10.69 -2.18
CA SER A 75 -12.10 -9.49 -2.94
C SER A 75 -13.46 -9.60 -3.57
N GLN A 76 -13.76 -10.75 -4.18
CA GLN A 76 -15.06 -11.05 -4.76
C GLN A 76 -16.20 -10.91 -3.75
N GLN A 77 -15.96 -11.31 -2.49
CA GLN A 77 -16.94 -11.17 -1.41
C GLN A 77 -17.09 -9.71 -0.96
N CYS A 78 -15.99 -8.94 -0.95
CA CYS A 78 -15.97 -7.53 -0.54
C CYS A 78 -16.53 -6.58 -1.61
N THR A 79 -16.32 -6.84 -2.89
CA THR A 79 -16.77 -5.97 -4.01
C THR A 79 -18.29 -5.82 -4.03
N ALA A 80 -19.04 -6.88 -3.73
CA ALA A 80 -20.49 -6.83 -3.64
C ALA A 80 -21.00 -5.81 -2.60
N VAL A 81 -20.24 -5.63 -1.51
CA VAL A 81 -20.54 -4.66 -0.44
C VAL A 81 -20.14 -3.24 -0.84
N ALA A 82 -18.98 -3.08 -1.50
CA ALA A 82 -18.49 -1.76 -1.94
C ALA A 82 -19.34 -1.15 -3.07
N GLN A 83 -19.80 -1.97 -4.02
CA GLN A 83 -20.71 -1.53 -5.10
C GLN A 83 -22.04 -1.01 -4.58
N GLN A 84 -22.57 -1.60 -3.51
CA GLN A 84 -23.81 -1.14 -2.86
C GLN A 84 -23.64 0.19 -2.12
N ALA A 85 -22.40 0.59 -1.81
CA ALA A 85 -22.10 1.78 -1.01
C ALA A 85 -21.61 3.00 -1.82
N GLY A 86 -21.36 2.86 -3.13
CA GLY A 86 -21.00 3.97 -4.03
C GLY A 86 -19.67 4.68 -3.71
N ARG A 87 -18.60 3.94 -3.41
CA ARG A 87 -17.35 4.49 -2.83
C ARG A 87 -16.10 4.35 -3.72
N PHE A 88 -16.06 4.95 -4.92
CA PHE A 88 -14.96 4.70 -5.86
C PHE A 88 -14.22 5.92 -6.44
N ASP A 89 -14.32 7.11 -5.85
CA ASP A 89 -13.73 8.32 -6.43
C ASP A 89 -12.40 8.78 -5.77
N ASP A 90 -11.98 8.18 -4.65
CA ASP A 90 -10.81 8.60 -3.88
C ASP A 90 -9.69 7.54 -3.85
N GLU A 91 -8.42 7.96 -3.83
CA GLU A 91 -7.25 7.07 -3.71
C GLU A 91 -7.29 6.26 -2.39
N ILE A 92 -7.69 6.89 -1.28
CA ILE A 92 -7.88 6.24 0.01
C ILE A 92 -9.31 5.72 0.10
N VAL A 93 -9.47 4.41 0.20
CA VAL A 93 -10.77 3.79 0.41
C VAL A 93 -10.96 3.46 1.90
N PRO A 94 -11.92 4.08 2.60
CA PRO A 94 -12.18 3.80 4.00
C PRO A 94 -12.53 2.33 4.25
N LEU A 95 -11.94 1.75 5.29
CA LEU A 95 -12.18 0.35 5.66
C LEU A 95 -12.80 0.24 7.05
N ALA A 96 -13.97 -0.41 7.10
CA ALA A 96 -14.58 -0.86 8.35
C ALA A 96 -13.87 -2.12 8.84
N THR A 97 -13.50 -2.14 10.12
CA THR A 97 -12.83 -3.28 10.74
C THR A 97 -13.12 -3.38 12.24
N THR A 98 -12.64 -4.46 12.86
CA THR A 98 -12.66 -4.68 14.30
C THR A 98 -11.24 -4.60 14.85
N LYS A 99 -10.97 -3.55 15.63
CA LYS A 99 -9.72 -3.31 16.35
C LYS A 99 -9.73 -4.03 17.71
N LEU A 100 -8.59 -4.56 18.14
CA LEU A 100 -8.37 -4.97 19.53
C LEU A 100 -7.84 -3.81 20.37
N VAL A 101 -8.49 -3.54 21.49
CA VAL A 101 -8.11 -2.49 22.44
C VAL A 101 -7.67 -3.14 23.74
N PHE A 102 -6.41 -2.94 24.11
CA PHE A 102 -5.85 -3.41 25.38
C PHE A 102 -5.90 -2.30 26.42
N ASP A 103 -6.66 -2.53 27.50
CA ASP A 103 -6.68 -1.67 28.66
C ASP A 103 -5.57 -2.08 29.64
N LYS A 104 -4.58 -1.20 29.82
CA LYS A 104 -3.44 -1.44 30.71
C LYS A 104 -3.82 -1.48 32.19
N ALA A 105 -4.89 -0.80 32.59
CA ALA A 105 -5.32 -0.74 33.98
C ALA A 105 -6.03 -2.03 34.41
N THR A 106 -6.81 -2.60 33.51
CA THR A 106 -7.60 -3.82 33.78
C THR A 106 -6.95 -5.09 33.25
N GLY A 107 -6.02 -4.99 32.30
CA GLY A 107 -5.39 -6.12 31.62
C GLY A 107 -6.32 -6.82 30.62
N ILE A 108 -7.51 -6.25 30.36
CA ILE A 108 -8.53 -6.84 29.48
C ILE A 108 -8.34 -6.34 28.06
N THR A 109 -8.48 -7.25 27.09
CA THR A 109 -8.57 -6.91 25.66
C THR A 109 -10.03 -6.93 25.24
N SER A 110 -10.52 -5.83 24.66
CA SER A 110 -11.86 -5.73 24.07
C SER A 110 -11.80 -5.52 22.55
N GLN A 111 -12.91 -5.78 21.87
CA GLN A 111 -13.07 -5.50 20.45
C GLN A 111 -13.83 -4.18 20.25
N GLN A 112 -13.38 -3.38 19.29
CA GLN A 112 -14.00 -2.11 18.92
C GLN A 112 -14.19 -2.06 17.40
N GLU A 113 -15.40 -1.79 16.94
CA GLU A 113 -15.65 -1.47 15.53
C GLU A 113 -15.07 -0.09 15.19
N VAL A 114 -14.32 -0.01 14.10
CA VAL A 114 -13.64 1.19 13.63
C VAL A 114 -13.82 1.31 12.13
N MET A 115 -14.13 2.51 11.64
CA MET A 115 -14.00 2.87 10.23
C MET A 115 -12.78 3.77 10.08
N LEU A 116 -11.72 3.27 9.44
CA LEU A 116 -10.52 4.07 9.24
C LEU A 116 -10.61 4.81 7.90
N HIS A 117 -10.57 6.15 7.96
CA HIS A 117 -10.66 7.03 6.80
C HIS A 117 -9.33 7.70 6.42
N GLN A 118 -8.35 7.73 7.34
CA GLN A 118 -7.09 8.45 7.19
C GLN A 118 -5.94 7.65 7.80
N ASP A 119 -4.72 7.93 7.34
CA ASP A 119 -3.50 7.29 7.85
C ASP A 119 -3.30 7.62 9.34
N GLU A 120 -2.98 6.63 10.18
CA GLU A 120 -2.66 6.83 11.61
C GLU A 120 -1.14 7.03 11.84
N CYS A 121 -0.35 6.82 10.80
CA CYS A 121 1.11 6.85 10.87
C CYS A 121 1.66 8.27 10.89
N ASN A 122 0.88 9.25 10.42
CA ASN A 122 1.26 10.65 10.47
C ASN A 122 1.36 11.15 11.93
N ARG A 123 2.27 12.11 12.15
CA ARG A 123 2.45 12.80 13.42
C ARG A 123 2.64 14.29 13.12
N PRO A 124 1.56 15.06 12.91
CA PRO A 124 1.64 16.46 12.51
C PRO A 124 2.34 17.33 13.57
N ASP A 125 2.30 16.92 14.83
CA ASP A 125 2.95 17.63 15.96
C ASP A 125 4.44 17.28 16.14
N THR A 126 5.09 16.69 15.14
CA THR A 126 6.52 16.37 15.22
C THR A 126 7.35 17.65 15.21
N THR A 127 8.15 17.87 16.26
CA THR A 127 9.08 19.01 16.37
C THR A 127 10.53 18.55 16.48
N ILE A 128 11.47 19.44 16.15
CA ILE A 128 12.92 19.17 16.28
C ILE A 128 13.26 18.81 17.73
N GLU A 129 12.75 19.58 18.70
CA GLU A 129 13.00 19.34 20.13
C GLU A 129 12.38 18.02 20.60
N GLY A 130 11.29 17.57 19.96
CA GLY A 130 10.69 16.26 20.20
C GLY A 130 11.56 15.13 19.65
N LEU A 131 12.14 15.31 18.47
CA LEU A 131 13.01 14.32 17.82
C LEU A 131 14.36 14.17 18.53
N GLU A 132 14.95 15.27 19.00
CA GLU A 132 16.22 15.28 19.74
C GLU A 132 16.16 14.50 21.07
N LYS A 133 14.96 14.37 21.65
CA LYS A 133 14.73 13.61 22.89
C LYS A 133 14.59 12.11 22.67
N LEU A 134 14.59 11.64 21.42
CA LEU A 134 14.42 10.22 21.13
C LEU A 134 15.75 9.48 21.27
N GLU A 135 15.73 8.42 22.07
CA GLU A 135 16.87 7.53 22.25
C GLU A 135 17.18 6.76 20.95
N PRO A 136 18.47 6.64 20.56
CA PRO A 136 18.83 5.85 19.40
C PRO A 136 18.56 4.35 19.57
N VAL A 137 17.97 3.76 18.55
CA VAL A 137 17.73 2.33 18.43
C VAL A 137 19.09 1.67 18.15
N ARG A 138 19.56 0.84 19.10
CA ARG A 138 20.87 0.12 19.13
C ARG A 138 22.02 0.81 19.86
N GLY A 139 21.74 1.81 20.70
CA GLY A 139 22.69 2.31 21.70
C GLY A 139 23.07 3.78 21.52
N PRO A 140 23.63 4.41 22.57
CA PRO A 140 23.81 5.86 22.65
C PRO A 140 24.82 6.44 21.66
N ASP A 141 25.67 5.61 21.05
CA ASP A 141 26.63 6.00 20.01
C ASP A 141 26.04 5.96 18.58
N LYS A 142 24.74 5.65 18.45
CA LYS A 142 24.01 5.56 17.17
C LYS A 142 23.12 6.78 16.96
N PHE A 143 22.59 6.91 15.74
CA PHE A 143 21.83 8.09 15.29
C PHE A 143 20.43 7.77 14.74
N ILE A 144 20.10 6.49 14.55
CA ILE A 144 18.76 6.08 14.11
C ILE A 144 17.84 6.03 15.32
N THR A 145 16.71 6.74 15.27
CA THR A 145 15.69 6.80 16.31
C THR A 145 14.34 6.37 15.74
N ALA A 146 13.34 6.14 16.60
CA ALA A 146 11.98 5.87 16.13
C ALA A 146 11.32 7.05 15.38
N GLY A 147 11.91 8.25 15.42
CA GLY A 147 11.40 9.45 14.76
C GLY A 147 11.99 9.70 13.37
N ASN A 148 13.15 9.11 13.06
CA ASN A 148 13.79 9.23 11.75
C ASN A 148 13.82 7.91 10.95
N ALA A 149 13.23 6.85 11.50
CA ALA A 149 12.98 5.59 10.81
C ALA A 149 11.49 5.47 10.44
N SER A 150 11.20 4.76 9.35
CA SER A 150 9.83 4.42 8.97
C SER A 150 9.13 3.61 10.06
N GLN A 151 7.85 3.90 10.27
CA GLN A 151 7.01 3.13 11.20
C GLN A 151 6.69 1.75 10.61
N LEU A 152 6.47 0.78 11.49
CA LEU A 152 5.83 -0.47 11.08
C LEU A 152 4.32 -0.19 10.95
N SER A 153 3.79 -0.50 9.78
CA SER A 153 2.42 -0.14 9.40
C SER A 153 1.72 -1.30 8.70
N ASP A 154 0.41 -1.37 8.90
CA ASP A 154 -0.49 -2.30 8.24
C ASP A 154 -1.28 -1.56 7.16
N GLY A 155 -1.33 -2.11 5.95
CA GLY A 155 -2.07 -1.54 4.82
C GLY A 155 -1.89 -2.35 3.54
N ALA A 156 -2.69 -2.04 2.53
CA ALA A 156 -2.56 -2.60 1.19
C ALA A 156 -2.87 -1.54 0.12
N SER A 157 -2.41 -1.79 -1.09
CA SER A 157 -2.71 -1.00 -2.29
C SER A 157 -2.82 -1.92 -3.51
N ALA A 158 -3.56 -1.46 -4.52
CA ALA A 158 -3.71 -2.13 -5.80
C ALA A 158 -3.82 -1.10 -6.93
N CYS A 159 -3.40 -1.49 -8.13
CA CYS A 159 -3.65 -0.74 -9.35
C CYS A 159 -4.12 -1.68 -10.46
N VAL A 160 -4.88 -1.15 -11.41
CA VAL A 160 -5.28 -1.85 -12.63
C VAL A 160 -4.41 -1.36 -13.77
N VAL A 161 -3.61 -2.27 -14.32
CA VAL A 161 -2.78 -2.04 -15.50
C VAL A 161 -3.44 -2.73 -16.69
N MET A 162 -3.51 -2.05 -17.83
CA MET A 162 -4.04 -2.63 -19.07
C MET A 162 -3.36 -2.06 -20.31
N ASP A 163 -3.70 -2.64 -21.45
CA ASP A 163 -3.29 -2.20 -22.78
C ASP A 163 -3.90 -0.83 -23.14
N ALA A 164 -3.07 0.12 -23.62
CA ALA A 164 -3.52 1.47 -23.99
C ALA A 164 -4.55 1.49 -25.12
N THR A 165 -4.48 0.56 -26.08
CA THR A 165 -5.45 0.48 -27.18
C THR A 165 -6.80 0.00 -26.66
N LEU A 166 -6.80 -0.96 -25.73
CA LEU A 166 -8.02 -1.43 -25.06
C LEU A 166 -8.64 -0.31 -24.21
N ALA A 167 -7.82 0.40 -23.42
CA ALA A 167 -8.27 1.54 -22.62
C ALA A 167 -8.93 2.61 -23.53
N GLY A 168 -8.30 2.96 -24.65
CA GLY A 168 -8.84 3.90 -25.63
C GLY A 168 -10.15 3.42 -26.28
N LYS A 169 -10.26 2.14 -26.65
CA LYS A 169 -11.51 1.54 -27.16
C LYS A 169 -12.66 1.61 -26.16
N ARG A 170 -12.34 1.58 -24.86
CA ARG A 170 -13.31 1.68 -23.76
C ARG A 170 -13.58 3.13 -23.33
N GLY A 171 -12.90 4.10 -23.91
CA GLY A 171 -13.01 5.51 -23.51
C GLY A 171 -12.50 5.79 -22.10
N LEU A 172 -11.66 4.90 -21.54
CA LEU A 172 -11.04 5.10 -20.24
C LEU A 172 -9.96 6.18 -20.35
N GLN A 173 -9.80 6.98 -19.30
CA GLN A 173 -8.73 7.97 -19.18
C GLN A 173 -7.62 7.40 -18.27
N PRO A 174 -6.46 7.02 -18.82
CA PRO A 174 -5.34 6.58 -18.01
C PRO A 174 -4.89 7.63 -16.99
N LEU A 175 -4.55 7.18 -15.78
CA LEU A 175 -3.90 7.97 -14.75
C LEU A 175 -2.41 8.18 -15.05
N GLY A 176 -1.81 7.24 -15.77
CA GLY A 176 -0.40 7.29 -16.16
C GLY A 176 0.01 6.13 -17.06
N ILE A 177 1.21 6.23 -17.62
CA ILE A 177 1.83 5.21 -18.47
C ILE A 177 2.91 4.51 -17.65
N PHE A 178 2.88 3.18 -17.62
CA PHE A 178 3.95 2.39 -17.03
C PHE A 178 5.13 2.32 -18.00
N ARG A 179 6.17 3.11 -17.73
CA ARG A 179 7.36 3.21 -18.59
C ARG A 179 8.36 2.06 -18.41
N GLY A 180 8.45 1.52 -17.20
CA GLY A 180 9.37 0.43 -16.88
C GLY A 180 9.75 0.40 -15.41
N PHE A 181 10.69 -0.49 -15.08
CA PHE A 181 11.30 -0.62 -13.76
C PHE A 181 12.75 -1.08 -13.91
N ALA A 182 13.61 -0.74 -12.95
CA ALA A 182 14.98 -1.23 -12.85
C ALA A 182 15.18 -1.94 -11.51
N VAL A 183 16.14 -2.86 -11.47
CA VAL A 183 16.52 -3.60 -10.26
C VAL A 183 18.03 -3.75 -10.22
N ALA A 184 18.65 -3.07 -9.28
CA ALA A 184 20.08 -3.14 -9.01
C ALA A 184 20.38 -3.96 -7.75
N GLY A 185 21.47 -4.72 -7.80
CA GLY A 185 21.98 -5.46 -6.65
C GLY A 185 23.04 -4.65 -5.88
N CYS A 186 22.97 -4.68 -4.55
CA CYS A 186 24.03 -4.18 -3.67
C CYS A 186 24.33 -5.18 -2.55
N LYS A 187 25.36 -4.92 -1.76
CA LYS A 187 25.63 -5.78 -0.60
C LYS A 187 24.52 -5.64 0.45
N PRO A 188 24.21 -6.70 1.21
CA PRO A 188 23.14 -6.64 2.22
C PRO A 188 23.34 -5.57 3.31
N ASP A 189 24.58 -5.22 3.62
CA ASP A 189 24.94 -4.23 4.63
C ASP A 189 24.82 -2.77 4.16
N GLU A 190 24.64 -2.55 2.86
CA GLU A 190 24.49 -1.22 2.26
C GLU A 190 23.12 -0.99 1.60
N MET A 191 22.13 -1.85 1.85
CA MET A 191 20.82 -1.83 1.17
C MET A 191 20.11 -0.47 1.07
N GLY A 192 20.44 0.50 1.94
CA GLY A 192 19.93 1.87 1.89
C GLY A 192 20.37 2.67 0.65
N ILE A 193 21.40 2.24 -0.10
CA ILE A 193 21.85 2.90 -1.34
C ILE A 193 21.20 2.36 -2.61
N GLY A 194 20.29 1.37 -2.50
CA GLY A 194 19.61 0.74 -3.63
C GLY A 194 18.99 1.74 -4.61
N PRO A 195 18.20 2.74 -4.15
CA PRO A 195 17.58 3.72 -5.04
C PRO A 195 18.57 4.52 -5.89
N GLN A 196 19.78 4.79 -5.40
CA GLN A 196 20.82 5.46 -6.18
C GLN A 196 21.36 4.57 -7.30
N LEU A 197 21.53 3.27 -7.03
CA LEU A 197 22.00 2.29 -8.01
C LEU A 197 20.93 2.01 -9.07
N ASP A 198 19.68 1.81 -8.65
CA ASP A 198 18.54 1.62 -9.55
C ASP A 198 18.41 2.79 -10.52
N ARG A 199 18.58 4.03 -10.02
CA ARG A 199 18.56 5.22 -10.87
C ARG A 199 19.66 5.20 -11.92
N LEU A 200 20.88 4.83 -11.55
CA LEU A 200 22.02 4.79 -12.47
C LEU A 200 21.84 3.70 -13.54
N GLU A 201 21.25 2.56 -13.17
CA GLU A 201 20.91 1.50 -14.12
C GLU A 201 19.69 1.84 -15.00
N ALA A 202 18.74 2.62 -14.46
CA ALA A 202 17.55 3.10 -15.17
C ALA A 202 17.81 4.28 -16.12
N LEU A 203 19.06 4.74 -16.28
CA LEU A 203 19.45 5.85 -17.17
C LEU A 203 19.32 5.49 -18.67
N ASP A 204 18.11 5.16 -19.09
CA ASP A 204 17.63 5.37 -20.46
C ASP A 204 16.90 6.73 -20.54
N ASP A 205 16.67 7.24 -21.75
CA ASP A 205 16.10 8.57 -22.04
C ASP A 205 14.73 8.83 -21.36
N THR A 206 14.06 7.77 -20.88
CA THR A 206 12.78 7.82 -20.18
C THR A 206 12.85 8.38 -18.76
N TRP A 207 13.92 8.09 -18.00
CA TRP A 207 14.06 8.60 -16.62
C TRP A 207 14.62 10.02 -16.58
N ALA A 208 15.43 10.38 -17.57
CA ALA A 208 15.98 11.74 -17.75
C ALA A 208 14.90 12.79 -18.04
N ALA A 209 13.73 12.36 -18.52
CA ALA A 209 12.59 13.22 -18.82
C ALA A 209 11.62 13.42 -17.64
N MET A 210 11.88 12.82 -16.47
CA MET A 210 11.03 13.04 -15.30
C MET A 210 11.14 14.49 -14.79
N PRO A 211 10.00 15.17 -14.57
CA PRO A 211 10.00 16.49 -13.97
C PRO A 211 10.71 16.51 -12.61
N GLU A 212 11.55 17.51 -12.36
CA GLU A 212 12.33 17.63 -11.11
C GLU A 212 11.43 17.75 -9.87
N ASP A 213 10.19 18.21 -10.03
CA ASP A 213 9.22 18.49 -8.96
C ASP A 213 8.48 17.26 -8.41
N TRP A 214 8.67 16.07 -8.99
CA TRP A 214 7.99 14.83 -8.54
C TRP A 214 8.69 14.11 -7.38
N LEU A 215 9.92 14.50 -7.01
CA LEU A 215 10.76 13.82 -6.00
C LEU A 215 11.13 14.72 -4.81
N HIS A 216 10.40 15.82 -4.59
CA HIS A 216 10.61 16.75 -3.47
C HIS A 216 9.80 16.40 -2.23
#